data_AF-A0AAV4FPX8-F1
#
_entry.id   AF-A0AAV4FPX8-F1
#
_cell.length_a   1.000
_cell.length_b   1.000
_cell.length_c   1.000
_cell.angle_alpha   90.00
_cell.angle_beta   90.00
_cell.angle_gamma   90.00
#
_symmetry.space_group_name_H-M   'P 1'
#
loop_
_entity.id
_entity.type
_entity.pdbx_description
1 polymer ?
#
loop_
_entity_poly.entity_id
_entity_poly.type
_entity_poly.pdbx_seq_one_letter_code
_entity_poly.pdbx_strand_id
1 'polypeptide(L)'
;MVYVDTDRRFPTVTICNMCPFSFRGKNESDPFFRILANLSDFHPLFPLITTTEPSDSYSPEFERFLSLPADELFKEYGMELGLVDGKYGETRVTEDDFHTIFTEDGPCYQFNGPQQAQVRGHWNVSTHGRNSGLRLLLNIHQDDYGIVLDNNAGLRVIVVVVVVEVVVAVLVVVTVVVVVVVVVVVVVVVVVVVVVVVVVVVVDAASALVAVITIVVIGVAANFVNFVVAVIVLKRSRRKQRQKVIVLKVFVSHVSESPDLKSGGVDIMPGTSARLALTQNEFSFLPSPFRSYGSENCVETDKQSDTLRQKMPTGESYDFQRCRDLCVVKQASQICGCYITGLDNLRRGFQAKCDCPRPCSFVRYDILVSGSQMPSAVSLPVAMKYLNITQERVRENFLELRIFFETDLVRRESHVAQYTVQSYLSSLGGQMGICMGASLISLVELLEAILYTGLVLARRALAKLRTLALLHQAKS
;
A
#
# COMPACT_ATOMS: atom_id res chain seq x y z
N MET A 1 22.71 7.15 -0.15
CA MET A 1 23.47 8.42 -0.21
C MET A 1 22.52 9.58 0.09
N VAL A 2 23.00 10.67 0.69
CA VAL A 2 22.21 11.89 0.90
C VAL A 2 22.93 13.02 0.19
N TYR A 3 22.22 13.81 -0.61
CA TYR A 3 22.78 14.94 -1.34
C TYR A 3 21.79 16.11 -1.37
N VAL A 4 22.27 17.29 -1.74
CA VAL A 4 21.45 18.50 -1.90
C VAL A 4 21.09 18.64 -3.38
N ASP A 5 19.80 18.82 -3.68
CA ASP A 5 19.31 19.10 -5.03
C ASP A 5 18.86 20.56 -5.11
N THR A 6 19.59 21.36 -5.89
CA THR A 6 19.37 22.81 -6.00
C THR A 6 18.35 23.21 -7.08
N ASP A 7 18.00 22.31 -8.01
CA ASP A 7 16.99 22.56 -9.06
C ASP A 7 15.77 21.64 -8.90
N ARG A 8 15.40 21.46 -7.65
CA ARG A 8 14.36 20.53 -7.26
C ARG A 8 12.98 21.07 -7.65
N ARG A 9 12.19 20.24 -8.31
CA ARG A 9 10.79 20.55 -8.63
C ARG A 9 9.91 20.34 -7.40
N PHE A 10 8.92 21.21 -7.23
CA PHE A 10 7.85 20.97 -6.26
C PHE A 10 7.06 19.72 -6.68
N PRO A 11 6.54 18.89 -5.77
CA PRO A 11 5.82 17.69 -6.16
C PRO A 11 4.43 18.05 -6.69
N THR A 12 3.79 17.06 -7.30
CA THR A 12 2.38 17.18 -7.65
C THR A 12 1.54 16.96 -6.40
N VAL A 13 0.64 17.90 -6.14
CA VAL A 13 -0.30 17.83 -5.01
C VAL A 13 -1.70 17.64 -5.59
N THR A 14 -2.34 16.53 -5.26
CA THR A 14 -3.73 16.25 -5.64
C THR A 14 -4.62 16.34 -4.41
N ILE A 15 -5.65 17.18 -4.48
CA ILE A 15 -6.58 17.46 -3.41
C ILE A 15 -7.95 16.95 -3.83
N CYS A 16 -8.56 16.10 -3.02
CA CYS A 16 -9.89 15.55 -3.26
C CYS A 16 -10.78 15.84 -2.06
N ASN A 17 -11.99 16.34 -2.30
CA ASN A 17 -13.03 16.32 -1.28
C ASN A 17 -13.64 14.92 -1.23
N MET A 18 -13.71 14.31 -0.03
CA MET A 18 -14.32 12.98 0.10
C MET A 18 -15.85 12.99 -0.11
N CYS A 19 -16.48 14.18 -0.10
CA CYS A 19 -17.81 14.37 -0.66
C CYS A 19 -17.68 14.76 -2.15
N PRO A 20 -18.02 13.86 -3.09
CA PRO A 20 -17.87 14.11 -4.52
C PRO A 20 -18.85 15.15 -5.10
N PHE A 21 -19.98 15.36 -4.42
CA PHE A 21 -21.12 16.07 -4.98
C PHE A 21 -21.54 17.26 -4.14
N SER A 22 -21.83 18.38 -4.80
CA SER A 22 -22.39 19.60 -4.22
C SER A 22 -23.90 19.67 -4.49
N PHE A 23 -24.66 19.91 -3.44
CA PHE A 23 -26.12 20.10 -3.45
C PHE A 23 -26.50 21.55 -3.19
N ARG A 24 -25.57 22.47 -3.44
CA ARG A 24 -25.81 23.89 -3.30
C ARG A 24 -27.00 24.33 -4.15
N GLY A 25 -28.05 24.82 -3.50
CA GLY A 25 -29.28 25.24 -4.17
C GLY A 25 -30.11 24.10 -4.77
N LYS A 26 -29.84 22.85 -4.38
CA LYS A 26 -30.62 21.67 -4.75
C LYS A 26 -31.54 21.28 -3.60
N ASN A 27 -32.79 20.95 -3.93
CA ASN A 27 -33.83 20.60 -2.96
C ASN A 27 -34.32 19.17 -3.19
N GLU A 28 -35.29 18.71 -2.41
CA GLU A 28 -35.91 17.37 -2.54
C GLU A 28 -36.54 17.09 -3.92
N SER A 29 -36.81 18.12 -4.71
CA SER A 29 -37.30 17.99 -6.09
C SER A 29 -36.20 17.63 -7.11
N ASP A 30 -34.93 17.78 -6.75
CA ASP A 30 -33.81 17.48 -7.64
C ASP A 30 -33.70 15.95 -7.82
N PRO A 31 -33.69 15.46 -9.08
CA PRO A 31 -33.69 14.03 -9.36
C PRO A 31 -32.45 13.34 -8.80
N PHE A 32 -31.30 14.01 -8.79
CA PHE A 32 -30.06 13.45 -8.27
C PHE A 32 -30.06 13.36 -6.75
N PHE A 33 -30.57 14.38 -6.08
CA PHE A 33 -30.76 14.35 -4.63
C PHE A 33 -31.65 13.15 -4.22
N ARG A 34 -32.77 12.95 -4.93
CA ARG A 34 -33.69 11.83 -4.65
C ARG A 34 -33.04 10.46 -4.86
N ILE A 35 -32.23 10.31 -5.90
CA ILE A 35 -31.49 9.06 -6.15
C ILE A 35 -30.58 8.74 -4.97
N LEU A 36 -29.76 9.70 -4.55
CA LEU A 36 -28.80 9.48 -3.48
C LEU A 36 -29.48 9.27 -2.12
N ALA A 37 -30.54 10.02 -1.82
CA ALA A 37 -31.34 9.82 -0.62
C ALA A 37 -31.95 8.41 -0.58
N ASN A 38 -32.44 7.90 -1.71
CA ASN A 38 -32.98 6.53 -1.84
C ASN A 38 -31.91 5.45 -1.70
N LEU A 39 -30.71 5.69 -2.23
CA LEU A 39 -29.60 4.75 -2.07
C LEU A 39 -29.02 4.78 -0.64
N SER A 40 -29.18 5.88 0.10
CA SER A 40 -28.60 6.07 1.44
C SER A 40 -29.25 5.22 2.55
N ASP A 41 -28.54 5.08 3.67
CA ASP A 41 -29.06 4.49 4.91
C ASP A 41 -30.28 5.26 5.48
N PHE A 42 -30.49 6.50 5.05
CA PHE A 42 -31.62 7.34 5.44
C PHE A 42 -32.85 7.17 4.54
N HIS A 43 -32.83 6.28 3.55
CA HIS A 43 -34.00 6.00 2.71
C HIS A 43 -35.33 5.85 3.50
N PRO A 44 -35.39 5.23 4.71
CA PRO A 44 -36.63 5.16 5.49
C PRO A 44 -37.20 6.53 5.93
N LEU A 45 -36.38 7.57 6.00
CA LEU A 45 -36.79 8.96 6.32
C LEU A 45 -37.27 9.72 5.08
N PHE A 46 -37.03 9.20 3.88
CA PHE A 46 -37.42 9.80 2.61
C PHE A 46 -38.52 8.94 1.97
N PRO A 47 -39.80 9.12 2.34
CA PRO A 47 -40.92 8.37 1.75
C PRO A 47 -41.20 8.86 0.32
N LEU A 48 -40.34 8.52 -0.64
CA LEU A 48 -40.52 8.84 -2.06
C LEU A 48 -40.08 7.67 -2.95
N ILE A 49 -40.79 6.54 -2.83
CA ILE A 49 -41.40 5.68 -3.88
C ILE A 49 -42.15 4.57 -3.10
N THR A 50 -43.33 4.90 -2.59
CA THR A 50 -44.42 3.91 -2.40
C THR A 50 -45.66 4.46 -3.09
N THR A 51 -45.50 4.91 -4.34
CA THR A 51 -46.64 4.82 -5.25
C THR A 51 -46.77 3.34 -5.58
N THR A 52 -47.82 2.76 -5.04
CA THR A 52 -48.33 1.41 -5.30
C THR A 52 -48.81 1.26 -6.74
N GLU A 53 -47.95 1.54 -7.71
CA GLU A 53 -48.10 1.10 -9.10
C GLU A 53 -46.72 0.70 -9.63
N PRO A 54 -46.55 -0.53 -10.12
CA PRO A 54 -45.35 -0.92 -10.85
C PRO A 54 -45.43 -0.26 -12.23
N SER A 55 -45.10 1.03 -12.32
CA SER A 55 -44.74 1.62 -13.59
C SER A 55 -43.26 1.31 -13.81
N ASP A 56 -42.98 0.34 -14.67
CA ASP A 56 -41.66 -0.04 -15.20
C ASP A 56 -40.96 1.09 -15.99
N SER A 57 -41.27 2.36 -15.70
CA SER A 57 -40.69 3.52 -16.37
C SER A 57 -40.33 4.55 -15.30
N TYR A 58 -39.04 4.62 -15.02
CA TYR A 58 -38.48 5.83 -14.44
C TYR A 58 -38.82 7.02 -15.35
N SER A 59 -38.90 8.24 -14.80
CA SER A 59 -39.15 9.40 -15.65
C SER A 59 -38.07 9.47 -16.75
N PRO A 60 -38.39 9.91 -17.98
CA PRO A 60 -37.41 10.00 -19.06
C PRO A 60 -36.21 10.91 -18.70
N GLU A 61 -36.41 11.85 -17.78
CA GLU A 61 -35.35 12.67 -17.18
C GLU A 61 -34.41 11.85 -16.26
N PHE A 62 -34.96 10.88 -15.53
CA PHE A 62 -34.21 9.96 -14.68
C PHE A 62 -33.42 8.93 -15.48
N GLU A 63 -34.00 8.38 -16.56
CA GLU A 63 -33.26 7.50 -17.48
C GLU A 63 -32.12 8.25 -18.18
N ARG A 64 -32.38 9.50 -18.60
CA ARG A 64 -31.35 10.37 -19.16
C ARG A 64 -30.23 10.61 -18.15
N PHE A 65 -30.56 10.87 -16.89
CA PHE A 65 -29.57 11.07 -15.83
C PHE A 65 -28.69 9.84 -15.60
N LEU A 66 -29.28 8.64 -15.53
CA LEU A 66 -28.53 7.38 -15.41
C LEU A 66 -27.65 7.06 -16.63
N SER A 67 -27.94 7.66 -17.78
CA SER A 67 -27.17 7.49 -19.01
C SER A 67 -26.01 8.48 -19.19
N LEU A 68 -25.91 9.51 -18.33
CA LEU A 68 -24.84 10.50 -18.43
C LEU A 68 -23.48 9.89 -18.05
N PRO A 69 -22.40 10.22 -18.79
CA PRO A 69 -21.07 9.83 -18.38
C PRO A 69 -20.69 10.61 -17.10
N ALA A 70 -19.91 9.97 -16.22
CA ALA A 70 -19.66 10.54 -14.89
C ALA A 70 -18.89 11.87 -14.92
N ASP A 71 -18.10 12.14 -15.96
CA ASP A 71 -17.42 13.43 -16.12
C ASP A 71 -18.40 14.58 -16.41
N GLU A 72 -19.47 14.32 -17.16
CA GLU A 72 -20.56 15.30 -17.34
C GLU A 72 -21.34 15.49 -16.04
N LEU A 73 -21.59 14.41 -15.30
CA LEU A 73 -22.22 14.49 -13.99
C LEU A 73 -21.41 15.34 -13.01
N PHE A 74 -20.10 15.12 -12.94
CA PHE A 74 -19.21 15.91 -12.07
C PHE A 74 -19.03 17.35 -12.55
N LYS A 75 -19.27 17.66 -13.83
CA LYS A 75 -19.30 19.07 -14.28
C LYS A 75 -20.50 19.83 -13.73
N GLU A 76 -21.64 19.16 -13.53
CA GLU A 76 -22.87 19.80 -13.05
C GLU A 76 -23.02 19.73 -11.52
N TYR A 77 -22.70 18.59 -10.91
CA TYR A 77 -22.90 18.34 -9.48
C TYR A 77 -21.58 18.19 -8.72
N GLY A 78 -20.42 18.33 -9.36
CA GLY A 78 -19.13 18.13 -8.72
C GLY A 78 -18.86 19.12 -7.60
N MET A 79 -18.25 18.64 -6.53
CA MET A 79 -17.72 19.48 -5.47
C MET A 79 -16.56 20.35 -5.96
N GLU A 80 -16.61 21.65 -5.68
CA GLU A 80 -15.54 22.59 -6.02
C GLU A 80 -14.34 22.47 -5.06
N LEU A 81 -13.17 22.99 -5.46
CA LEU A 81 -11.99 23.07 -4.58
C LEU A 81 -12.24 23.99 -3.37
N GLY A 82 -13.03 25.05 -3.58
CA GLY A 82 -13.33 26.08 -2.59
C GLY A 82 -12.09 26.89 -2.19
N LEU A 83 -11.27 27.32 -3.16
CA LEU A 83 -10.05 28.08 -2.86
C LEU A 83 -10.40 29.52 -2.44
N VAL A 84 -10.15 29.84 -1.17
CA VAL A 84 -10.38 31.18 -0.61
C VAL A 84 -9.15 32.07 -0.78
N ASP A 85 -7.97 31.55 -0.45
CA ASP A 85 -6.69 32.22 -0.64
C ASP A 85 -5.59 31.18 -0.92
N GLY A 86 -4.71 31.48 -1.87
CA GLY A 86 -3.66 30.57 -2.31
C GLY A 86 -2.35 31.32 -2.51
N LYS A 87 -1.26 30.78 -1.97
CA LYS A 87 0.10 31.30 -2.15
C LYS A 87 1.11 30.18 -2.31
N TYR A 88 2.10 30.39 -3.17
CA TYR A 88 3.30 29.58 -3.27
C TYR A 88 4.51 30.48 -3.03
N GLY A 89 5.09 30.39 -1.83
CA GLY A 89 5.98 31.45 -1.33
C GLY A 89 5.25 32.79 -1.30
N GLU A 90 5.73 33.77 -2.08
CA GLU A 90 5.11 35.09 -2.22
C GLU A 90 4.15 35.19 -3.42
N THR A 91 4.17 34.22 -4.33
CA THR A 91 3.36 34.25 -5.54
C THR A 91 1.92 33.83 -5.24
N ARG A 92 0.95 34.59 -5.73
CA ARG A 92 -0.48 34.26 -5.59
C ARG A 92 -0.83 33.06 -6.47
N VAL A 93 -1.56 32.11 -5.90
CA VAL A 93 -2.08 30.91 -6.57
C VAL A 93 -3.60 31.06 -6.69
N THR A 94 -4.15 30.79 -7.87
CA THR A 94 -5.59 30.83 -8.14
C THR A 94 -6.12 29.44 -8.54
N GLU A 95 -7.45 29.30 -8.70
CA GLU A 95 -8.04 28.02 -9.11
C GLU A 95 -7.59 27.58 -10.51
N ASP A 96 -7.22 28.52 -11.40
CA ASP A 96 -6.66 28.21 -12.71
C ASP A 96 -5.28 27.52 -12.64
N ASP A 97 -4.62 27.57 -11.48
CA ASP A 97 -3.38 26.84 -11.19
C ASP A 97 -3.66 25.39 -10.73
N PHE A 98 -4.89 24.90 -10.87
CA PHE A 98 -5.24 23.52 -10.59
C PHE A 98 -5.87 22.87 -11.83
N HIS A 99 -5.37 21.70 -12.19
CA HIS A 99 -6.01 20.87 -13.21
C HIS A 99 -7.00 19.91 -12.55
N THR A 100 -8.24 19.89 -13.04
CA THR A 100 -9.26 18.97 -12.52
C THR A 100 -9.09 17.59 -13.12
N ILE A 101 -9.01 16.57 -12.26
CA ILE A 101 -9.03 15.16 -12.64
C ILE A 101 -10.27 14.50 -12.04
N PHE A 102 -10.99 13.70 -12.82
CA PHE A 102 -12.16 12.98 -12.34
C PHE A 102 -11.74 11.59 -11.84
N THR A 103 -12.10 11.30 -10.59
CA THR A 103 -11.68 10.09 -9.89
C THR A 103 -12.89 9.34 -9.35
N GLU A 104 -12.65 8.19 -8.73
CA GLU A 104 -13.69 7.39 -8.07
C GLU A 104 -14.33 8.12 -6.88
N ASP A 105 -13.56 8.99 -6.22
CA ASP A 105 -14.01 9.80 -5.09
C ASP A 105 -14.59 11.15 -5.53
N GLY A 106 -14.75 11.38 -6.84
CA GLY A 106 -15.25 12.64 -7.40
C GLY A 106 -14.19 13.48 -8.09
N PRO A 107 -14.49 14.76 -8.37
CA PRO A 107 -13.51 15.70 -8.90
C PRO A 107 -12.40 15.94 -7.87
N CYS A 108 -11.16 15.87 -8.34
CA CYS A 108 -9.97 16.20 -7.59
C CYS A 108 -9.15 17.26 -8.33
N TYR A 109 -8.42 18.07 -7.58
CA TYR A 109 -7.71 19.23 -8.07
C TYR A 109 -6.20 19.02 -7.93
N GLN A 110 -5.49 19.09 -9.04
CA GLN A 110 -4.06 18.79 -9.10
C GLN A 110 -3.24 20.05 -9.34
N PHE A 111 -2.40 20.39 -8.36
CA PHE A 111 -1.40 21.44 -8.45
C PHE A 111 -0.05 20.85 -8.88
N ASN A 112 0.61 21.53 -9.82
CA ASN A 112 1.90 21.14 -10.39
C ASN A 112 1.89 19.71 -10.99
N GLY A 113 0.77 19.31 -11.58
CA GLY A 113 0.61 18.04 -12.28
C GLY A 113 1.18 18.04 -13.69
N PRO A 114 1.28 16.87 -14.36
CA PRO A 114 1.84 16.77 -15.71
C PRO A 114 1.05 17.57 -16.75
N GLN A 115 -0.29 17.57 -16.70
CA GLN A 115 -1.11 18.35 -17.65
C GLN A 115 -0.91 19.86 -17.47
N GLN A 116 -0.88 20.33 -16.23
CA GLN A 116 -0.66 21.74 -15.93
C GLN A 116 0.75 22.19 -16.34
N ALA A 117 1.75 21.36 -16.06
CA ALA A 117 3.14 21.67 -16.34
C ALA A 117 3.45 21.81 -17.83
N GLN A 118 2.72 21.10 -18.70
CA GLN A 118 2.82 21.27 -20.16
C GLN A 118 2.39 22.68 -20.61
N VAL A 119 1.46 23.31 -19.89
CA VAL A 119 0.88 24.62 -20.26
C VAL A 119 1.61 25.77 -19.57
N ARG A 120 1.87 25.66 -18.26
CA ARG A 120 2.41 26.75 -17.43
C ARG A 120 3.84 26.53 -16.93
N GLY A 121 4.45 25.38 -17.24
CA GLY A 121 5.73 24.98 -16.66
C GLY A 121 5.58 24.40 -15.25
N HIS A 122 6.67 23.87 -14.71
CA HIS A 122 6.70 23.33 -13.35
C HIS A 122 6.96 24.42 -12.31
N TRP A 123 6.35 24.27 -11.14
CA TRP A 123 6.72 25.01 -9.95
C TRP A 123 7.98 24.39 -9.34
N ASN A 124 9.01 25.21 -9.13
CA ASN A 124 10.27 24.80 -8.52
C ASN A 124 10.35 25.23 -7.06
N VAL A 125 11.17 24.53 -6.29
CA VAL A 125 11.44 24.86 -4.88
C VAL A 125 12.38 26.05 -4.83
N SER A 126 11.95 27.17 -4.25
CA SER A 126 12.76 28.39 -4.15
C SER A 126 13.59 28.44 -2.88
N THR A 127 13.03 28.00 -1.75
CA THR A 127 13.66 27.94 -0.43
C THR A 127 13.04 26.81 0.40
N HIS A 128 13.66 26.41 1.51
CA HIS A 128 13.09 25.44 2.45
C HIS A 128 12.40 26.11 3.65
N GLY A 129 11.53 25.36 4.32
CA GLY A 129 10.86 25.79 5.54
C GLY A 129 9.38 26.15 5.36
N ARG A 130 8.74 26.50 6.47
CA ARG A 130 7.28 26.57 6.58
C ARG A 130 6.61 27.66 5.72
N ASN A 131 7.37 28.64 5.24
CA ASN A 131 6.85 29.78 4.47
C ASN A 131 7.17 29.70 2.97
N SER A 132 7.95 28.71 2.53
CA SER A 132 8.46 28.66 1.15
C SER A 132 7.68 27.74 0.21
N GLY A 133 6.71 27.00 0.74
CA GLY A 133 5.90 26.05 -0.03
C GLY A 133 4.51 26.58 -0.40
N LEU A 134 3.62 25.63 -0.69
CA LEU A 134 2.22 25.88 -1.02
C LEU A 134 1.40 26.12 0.26
N ARG A 135 0.65 27.21 0.30
CA ARG A 135 -0.29 27.57 1.36
C ARG A 135 -1.65 27.83 0.75
N LEU A 136 -2.64 27.07 1.19
CA LEU A 136 -4.02 27.18 0.74
C LEU A 136 -4.93 27.41 1.95
N LEU A 137 -5.85 28.35 1.83
CA LEU A 137 -7.03 28.48 2.67
C LEU A 137 -8.21 27.96 1.85
N LEU A 138 -8.82 26.88 2.31
CA LEU A 138 -9.86 26.16 1.59
C LEU A 138 -11.16 26.23 2.39
N ASN A 139 -12.27 26.36 1.67
CA ASN A 139 -13.62 26.12 2.14
C ASN A 139 -14.05 24.74 1.61
N ILE A 140 -14.30 23.77 2.48
CA ILE A 140 -14.72 22.43 2.06
C ILE A 140 -16.21 22.34 1.73
N HIS A 141 -16.99 23.42 1.93
CA HIS A 141 -18.41 23.47 1.59
C HIS A 141 -19.25 22.37 2.26
N GLN A 142 -19.03 22.12 3.55
CA GLN A 142 -19.75 21.09 4.30
C GLN A 142 -21.26 21.30 4.32
N ASP A 143 -21.71 22.56 4.25
CA ASP A 143 -23.13 22.91 4.14
C ASP A 143 -23.77 22.47 2.80
N ASP A 144 -22.96 22.28 1.76
CA ASP A 144 -23.42 21.87 0.43
C ASP A 144 -23.41 20.33 0.26
N TYR A 145 -23.04 19.58 1.30
CA TYR A 145 -23.01 18.12 1.22
C TYR A 145 -24.42 17.53 1.23
N GLY A 146 -24.63 16.56 0.35
CA GLY A 146 -25.87 15.80 0.28
C GLY A 146 -25.88 14.65 1.25
N ILE A 147 -27.01 13.94 1.25
CA ILE A 147 -27.16 12.67 1.98
C ILE A 147 -26.36 11.61 1.23
N VAL A 148 -25.06 11.55 1.49
CA VAL A 148 -24.16 10.53 0.95
C VAL A 148 -24.10 9.36 1.93
N LEU A 149 -24.11 8.15 1.38
CA LEU A 149 -24.13 6.81 1.98
C LEU A 149 -23.20 6.52 3.18
N ASP A 150 -22.35 7.45 3.60
CA ASP A 150 -21.44 7.30 4.73
C ASP A 150 -21.58 8.49 5.70
N ASN A 151 -22.35 8.27 6.77
CA ASN A 151 -22.79 9.34 7.69
C ASN A 151 -21.73 9.78 8.73
N ASN A 152 -20.45 9.60 8.44
CA ASN A 152 -19.42 9.86 9.44
C ASN A 152 -18.67 11.16 9.11
N ALA A 153 -18.78 12.15 9.99
CA ALA A 153 -17.80 13.23 10.10
C ALA A 153 -16.83 12.86 11.24
N GLY A 154 -15.52 12.98 11.00
CA GLY A 154 -14.47 12.54 11.92
C GLY A 154 -13.99 11.05 11.88
N LEU A 155 -12.67 10.97 12.10
CA LEU A 155 -11.72 9.88 12.44
C LEU A 155 -11.73 8.52 11.71
N ARG A 156 -10.79 8.36 10.77
CA ARG A 156 -10.30 7.05 10.31
C ARG A 156 -9.19 6.52 11.24
N VAL A 157 -9.50 5.57 12.12
CA VAL A 157 -8.50 4.88 12.95
C VAL A 157 -7.99 3.62 12.27
N ILE A 158 -6.72 3.61 11.84
CA ILE A 158 -6.03 2.39 11.43
C ILE A 158 -4.91 2.07 12.43
N VAL A 159 -5.27 1.33 13.47
CA VAL A 159 -4.29 0.56 14.26
C VAL A 159 -4.07 -0.77 13.56
N VAL A 160 -2.88 -0.97 13.00
CA VAL A 160 -2.37 -2.28 12.59
C VAL A 160 -1.08 -2.51 13.35
N VAL A 161 -1.21 -3.11 14.53
CA VAL A 161 -0.09 -3.77 15.20
C VAL A 161 -0.36 -5.27 15.12
N VAL A 162 0.05 -5.88 14.01
CA VAL A 162 -0.06 -7.34 13.77
C VAL A 162 1.33 -7.96 13.78
N VAL A 163 2.09 -7.70 14.85
CA VAL A 163 3.39 -8.37 15.07
C VAL A 163 3.45 -9.00 16.46
N VAL A 164 2.77 -8.41 17.45
CA VAL A 164 2.77 -8.93 18.82
C VAL A 164 1.91 -10.20 18.96
N GLU A 165 0.81 -10.32 18.21
CA GLU A 165 -0.12 -11.47 18.36
C GLU A 165 0.50 -12.82 17.94
N VAL A 166 1.34 -12.86 16.91
CA VAL A 166 1.98 -14.12 16.44
C VAL A 166 3.08 -14.56 17.39
N VAL A 167 3.92 -13.63 17.85
CA VAL A 167 5.03 -13.92 18.78
C VAL A 167 4.49 -14.42 20.12
N VAL A 168 3.45 -13.78 20.65
CA VAL A 168 2.80 -14.20 21.90
C VAL A 168 2.12 -15.57 21.75
N ALA A 169 1.45 -15.84 20.63
CA ALA A 169 0.84 -17.15 20.39
C ALA A 169 1.88 -18.28 20.33
N VAL A 170 3.03 -18.05 19.66
CA VAL A 170 4.12 -19.03 19.62
C VAL A 170 4.71 -19.26 21.01
N LEU A 171 4.96 -18.20 21.79
CA LEU A 171 5.44 -18.31 23.18
C LEU A 171 4.46 -19.06 24.09
N VAL A 172 3.16 -18.84 23.94
CA VAL A 172 2.11 -19.56 24.69
C VAL A 172 2.09 -21.05 24.30
N VAL A 173 2.19 -21.38 23.01
CA VAL A 173 2.23 -22.79 22.58
C VAL A 173 3.49 -23.49 23.09
N VAL A 174 4.65 -22.84 23.01
CA VAL A 174 5.92 -23.41 23.53
C VAL A 174 5.84 -23.64 25.04
N THR A 175 5.34 -22.67 25.80
CA THR A 175 5.18 -22.82 27.26
C THR A 175 4.18 -23.93 27.62
N VAL A 176 3.06 -24.05 26.92
CA VAL A 176 2.10 -25.15 27.13
C VAL A 176 2.74 -26.51 26.84
N VAL A 177 3.48 -26.66 25.74
CA VAL A 177 4.15 -27.92 25.41
C VAL A 177 5.18 -28.29 26.48
N VAL A 178 5.98 -27.33 26.95
CA VAL A 178 6.96 -27.56 28.03
C VAL A 178 6.26 -28.01 29.32
N VAL A 179 5.18 -27.34 29.72
CA VAL A 179 4.42 -27.70 30.93
C VAL A 179 3.83 -29.10 30.80
N VAL A 180 3.23 -29.45 29.65
CA VAL A 180 2.67 -30.80 29.42
C VAL A 180 3.77 -31.86 29.50
N VAL A 181 4.92 -31.63 28.89
CA VAL A 181 6.06 -32.57 28.95
C VAL A 181 6.55 -32.74 30.38
N VAL A 182 6.70 -31.64 31.14
CA VAL A 182 7.12 -31.71 32.55
C VAL A 182 6.09 -32.48 33.39
N VAL A 183 4.80 -32.22 33.22
CA VAL A 183 3.74 -32.93 33.93
C VAL A 183 3.75 -34.42 33.58
N VAL A 184 3.89 -34.79 32.31
CA VAL A 184 3.98 -36.19 31.88
C VAL A 184 5.21 -36.86 32.50
N VAL A 185 6.38 -36.21 32.49
CA VAL A 185 7.59 -36.75 33.11
C VAL A 185 7.40 -36.93 34.61
N VAL A 186 6.83 -35.94 35.31
CA VAL A 186 6.56 -36.04 36.75
C VAL A 186 5.57 -37.17 37.03
N VAL A 187 4.49 -37.30 36.27
CA VAL A 187 3.52 -38.39 36.41
C VAL A 187 4.19 -39.74 36.17
N VAL A 188 5.01 -39.88 35.12
CA VAL A 188 5.75 -41.13 34.86
C VAL A 188 6.70 -41.44 36.00
N VAL A 189 7.46 -40.46 36.51
CA VAL A 189 8.36 -40.64 37.65
C VAL A 189 7.59 -41.05 38.90
N VAL A 190 6.47 -40.38 39.20
CA VAL A 190 5.62 -40.72 40.35
C VAL A 190 5.02 -42.11 40.18
N VAL A 191 4.53 -42.47 38.99
CA VAL A 191 4.01 -43.82 38.72
C VAL A 191 5.12 -44.86 38.87
N VAL A 192 6.32 -44.62 38.38
CA VAL A 192 7.47 -45.52 38.56
C VAL A 192 7.83 -45.65 40.02
N VAL A 193 7.90 -44.54 40.77
CA VAL A 193 8.18 -44.54 42.22
C VAL A 193 7.07 -45.26 42.97
N VAL A 194 5.81 -45.04 42.64
CA VAL A 194 4.66 -45.72 43.26
C VAL A 194 4.66 -47.20 42.89
N VAL A 195 4.94 -47.59 41.65
CA VAL A 195 5.09 -49.00 41.26
C VAL A 195 6.25 -49.63 42.02
N VAL A 196 7.39 -48.97 42.16
CA VAL A 196 8.52 -49.45 42.97
C VAL A 196 8.13 -49.56 44.43
N VAL A 197 7.44 -48.57 45.00
CA VAL A 197 7.02 -48.55 46.40
C VAL A 197 5.90 -49.56 46.67
N VAL A 198 4.97 -49.79 45.75
CA VAL A 198 3.86 -50.76 45.84
C VAL A 198 4.35 -52.18 45.59
N VAL A 199 5.37 -52.36 44.73
CA VAL A 199 6.09 -53.63 44.58
C VAL A 199 6.93 -53.95 45.83
N VAL A 200 7.33 -52.93 46.60
CA VAL A 200 8.06 -53.08 47.88
C VAL A 200 7.12 -53.16 49.09
N VAL A 201 5.89 -52.64 49.01
CA VAL A 201 4.95 -52.53 50.14
C VAL A 201 3.52 -52.75 49.66
N VAL A 202 2.95 -53.91 49.98
CA VAL A 202 1.57 -54.27 49.64
C VAL A 202 0.58 -53.47 50.51
N VAL A 203 -0.34 -52.74 49.83
CA VAL A 203 -1.68 -52.21 50.25
C VAL A 203 -1.65 -51.26 51.46
N ASP A 204 -2.12 -50.01 51.41
CA ASP A 204 -3.46 -49.54 51.04
C ASP A 204 -3.47 -48.00 50.82
N ALA A 205 -4.59 -47.45 50.31
CA ALA A 205 -4.89 -46.01 50.07
C ALA A 205 -4.70 -45.47 48.63
N ALA A 206 -5.24 -46.19 47.64
CA ALA A 206 -5.34 -45.72 46.25
C ALA A 206 -6.52 -44.76 45.96
N SER A 207 -7.48 -44.59 46.88
CA SER A 207 -8.74 -43.89 46.60
C SER A 207 -8.69 -42.36 46.81
N ALA A 208 -7.87 -41.86 47.75
CA ALA A 208 -7.80 -40.43 48.05
C ALA A 208 -7.01 -39.63 47.01
N LEU A 209 -5.98 -40.23 46.40
CA LEU A 209 -5.10 -39.53 45.45
C LEU A 209 -5.75 -39.36 44.07
N VAL A 210 -6.52 -40.35 43.61
CA VAL A 210 -7.26 -40.29 42.33
C VAL A 210 -8.32 -39.18 42.39
N ALA A 211 -8.99 -38.99 43.52
CA ALA A 211 -9.97 -37.93 43.70
C ALA A 211 -9.34 -36.53 43.59
N VAL A 212 -8.17 -36.30 44.19
CA VAL A 212 -7.47 -35.01 44.14
C VAL A 212 -7.01 -34.68 42.72
N ILE A 213 -6.46 -35.66 41.99
CA ILE A 213 -6.03 -35.48 40.59
C ILE A 213 -7.23 -35.17 39.69
N THR A 214 -8.37 -35.84 39.90
CA THR A 214 -9.58 -35.62 39.09
C THR A 214 -10.16 -34.22 39.32
N ILE A 215 -10.18 -33.73 40.56
CA ILE A 215 -10.66 -32.39 40.90
C ILE A 215 -9.74 -31.29 40.32
N VAL A 216 -8.43 -31.49 40.36
CA VAL A 216 -7.46 -30.53 39.79
C VAL A 216 -7.57 -30.48 38.25
N VAL A 217 -7.75 -31.63 37.59
CA VAL A 217 -7.89 -31.71 36.13
C VAL A 217 -9.19 -31.06 35.65
N ILE A 218 -10.31 -31.26 36.36
CA ILE A 218 -11.60 -30.63 36.03
C ILE A 218 -11.54 -29.12 36.26
N GLY A 219 -10.86 -28.66 37.32
CA GLY A 219 -10.67 -27.23 37.62
C GLY A 219 -9.85 -26.48 36.55
N VAL A 220 -8.82 -27.12 35.99
CA VAL A 220 -8.00 -26.55 34.91
C VAL A 220 -8.77 -26.55 33.57
N ALA A 221 -9.57 -27.59 33.30
CA ALA A 221 -10.38 -27.66 32.09
C ALA A 221 -11.51 -26.61 32.05
N ALA A 222 -12.15 -26.32 33.19
CA ALA A 222 -13.24 -25.33 33.27
C ALA A 222 -12.75 -23.88 33.04
N ASN A 223 -11.54 -23.54 33.51
CA ASN A 223 -10.93 -22.23 33.27
C ASN A 223 -10.48 -22.04 31.81
N PHE A 224 -10.11 -23.13 31.12
CA PHE A 224 -9.69 -23.10 29.73
C PHE A 224 -10.86 -22.82 28.76
N VAL A 225 -12.04 -23.40 29.00
CA VAL A 225 -13.23 -23.17 28.16
C VAL A 225 -13.70 -21.72 28.25
N ASN A 226 -13.70 -21.12 29.44
CA ASN A 226 -14.06 -19.71 29.63
C ASN A 226 -13.07 -18.75 28.93
N PHE A 227 -11.77 -19.08 28.93
CA PHE A 227 -10.76 -18.32 28.19
C PHE A 227 -10.97 -18.40 26.66
N VAL A 228 -11.26 -19.58 26.12
CA VAL A 228 -11.52 -19.78 24.69
C VAL A 228 -12.80 -19.06 24.24
N VAL A 229 -13.87 -19.09 25.04
CA VAL A 229 -15.11 -18.35 24.76
C VAL A 229 -14.87 -16.84 24.78
N ALA A 230 -14.08 -16.32 25.73
CA ALA A 230 -13.71 -14.90 25.77
C ALA A 230 -12.91 -14.48 24.51
N VAL A 231 -11.99 -15.31 24.02
CA VAL A 231 -11.23 -15.05 22.80
C VAL A 231 -12.10 -15.10 21.55
N ILE A 232 -13.07 -16.02 21.47
CA ILE A 232 -14.02 -16.10 20.34
C ILE A 232 -14.98 -14.89 20.33
N VAL A 233 -15.44 -14.44 21.50
CA VAL A 233 -16.28 -13.22 21.63
C VAL A 233 -15.50 -11.97 21.22
N LEU A 234 -14.21 -11.86 21.56
CA LEU A 234 -13.34 -10.76 21.09
C LEU A 234 -13.07 -10.82 19.57
N LYS A 235 -13.03 -12.02 18.97
CA LYS A 235 -12.83 -12.21 17.53
C LYS A 235 -14.04 -11.73 16.70
N ARG A 236 -15.26 -11.79 17.25
CA ARG A 236 -16.49 -11.39 16.56
C ARG A 236 -16.68 -9.86 16.48
N SER A 237 -15.99 -9.09 17.33
CA SER A 237 -16.06 -7.62 17.39
C SER A 237 -15.05 -6.87 16.48
N ARG A 238 -14.33 -7.56 15.57
CA ARG A 238 -13.37 -6.92 14.65
C ARG A 238 -13.78 -7.01 13.17
N ARG A 239 -15.07 -6.93 12.82
CA ARG A 239 -15.45 -6.48 11.46
C ARG A 239 -15.17 -4.98 11.35
N LYS A 240 -13.94 -4.63 10.96
CA LYS A 240 -13.56 -3.27 10.60
C LYS A 240 -14.32 -2.87 9.34
N GLN A 241 -15.51 -2.31 9.51
CA GLN A 241 -16.13 -1.50 8.47
C GLN A 241 -15.26 -0.23 8.35
N ARG A 242 -14.72 0.02 7.17
CA ARG A 242 -13.98 1.27 6.91
C ARG A 242 -15.00 2.38 6.96
N GLN A 243 -14.97 3.14 8.04
CA GLN A 243 -15.78 4.33 8.22
C GLN A 243 -15.27 5.38 7.22
N LYS A 244 -16.03 5.68 6.14
CA LYS A 244 -15.68 6.79 5.22
C LYS A 244 -16.08 8.05 5.95
N VAL A 245 -15.09 8.92 6.13
CA VAL A 245 -15.23 10.17 6.87
C VAL A 245 -15.26 11.30 5.87
N ILE A 246 -16.12 12.29 6.07
CA ILE A 246 -16.07 13.49 5.25
C ILE A 246 -14.86 14.34 5.69
N VAL A 247 -13.81 14.31 4.87
CA VAL A 247 -12.52 14.98 5.06
C VAL A 247 -11.99 15.47 3.72
N LEU A 248 -11.00 16.36 3.75
CA LEU A 248 -10.21 16.68 2.57
C LEU A 248 -9.03 15.69 2.50
N LYS A 249 -8.89 14.96 1.39
CA LYS A 249 -7.81 14.00 1.21
C LYS A 249 -6.75 14.57 0.28
N VAL A 250 -5.49 14.57 0.74
CA VAL A 250 -4.36 15.15 0.02
C VAL A 250 -3.37 14.07 -0.37
N PHE A 251 -3.01 14.00 -1.64
CA PHE A 251 -2.04 13.09 -2.20
C PHE A 251 -0.84 13.87 -2.72
N VAL A 252 0.36 13.32 -2.53
CA VAL A 252 1.61 13.88 -3.03
C VAL A 252 2.28 12.82 -3.89
N SER A 253 2.53 13.15 -5.16
CA SER A 253 3.22 12.28 -6.12
C SER A 253 4.31 13.02 -6.86
N HIS A 254 5.17 12.26 -7.54
CA HIS A 254 6.16 12.84 -8.44
C HIS A 254 5.47 13.49 -9.65
N VAL A 255 6.10 14.50 -10.26
CA VAL A 255 5.52 15.28 -11.37
C VAL A 255 5.19 14.49 -12.63
N SER A 256 5.79 13.32 -12.79
CA SER A 256 5.57 12.39 -13.90
C SER A 256 4.70 11.19 -13.52
N GLU A 257 4.25 11.10 -12.27
CA GLU A 257 3.52 9.95 -11.73
C GLU A 257 2.11 10.35 -11.29
N SER A 258 1.14 9.50 -11.62
CA SER A 258 -0.24 9.65 -11.17
C SER A 258 -0.36 9.31 -9.68
N PRO A 259 -1.20 10.03 -8.92
CA PRO A 259 -1.38 9.78 -7.51
C PRO A 259 -2.02 8.41 -7.25
N ASP A 260 -1.53 7.68 -6.23
CA ASP A 260 -2.21 6.49 -5.74
C ASP A 260 -3.42 6.85 -4.87
N LEU A 261 -4.57 7.06 -5.52
CA LEU A 261 -5.81 7.48 -4.88
C LEU A 261 -6.40 6.42 -3.92
N LYS A 262 -6.02 5.16 -4.09
CA LYS A 262 -6.64 3.99 -3.40
C LYS A 262 -6.03 3.73 -2.03
N SER A 263 -4.71 3.57 -1.97
CA SER A 263 -3.99 3.25 -0.72
C SER A 263 -3.27 4.44 -0.10
N GLY A 264 -3.02 5.49 -0.88
CA GLY A 264 -2.32 6.68 -0.43
C GLY A 264 -3.23 7.73 0.21
N GLY A 265 -2.63 8.89 0.40
CA GLY A 265 -3.27 10.13 0.82
C GLY A 265 -3.28 10.35 2.33
N VAL A 266 -3.34 11.62 2.69
CA VAL A 266 -3.47 12.10 4.07
C VAL A 266 -4.83 12.75 4.24
N ASP A 267 -5.56 12.31 5.26
CA ASP A 267 -6.87 12.84 5.61
C ASP A 267 -6.70 14.11 6.46
N ILE A 268 -7.25 15.24 6.01
CA ILE A 268 -7.19 16.55 6.67
C ILE A 268 -8.58 16.95 7.14
N MET A 269 -8.68 17.32 8.41
CA MET A 269 -9.94 17.71 9.04
C MET A 269 -10.22 19.21 8.87
N PRO A 270 -11.49 19.62 8.71
CA PRO A 270 -11.86 21.02 8.78
C PRO A 270 -11.56 21.64 10.16
N GLY A 271 -11.44 22.96 10.22
CA GLY A 271 -11.15 23.68 11.46
C GLY A 271 -9.70 23.49 11.94
N THR A 272 -8.82 23.03 11.05
CA THR A 272 -7.42 22.83 11.33
C THR A 272 -6.52 23.60 10.35
N SER A 273 -5.38 24.05 10.86
CA SER A 273 -4.22 24.49 10.10
C SER A 273 -3.26 23.32 10.04
N ALA A 274 -3.33 22.56 8.95
CA ALA A 274 -2.53 21.38 8.69
C ALA A 274 -1.24 21.74 7.93
N ARG A 275 -0.13 21.15 8.36
CA ARG A 275 1.21 21.34 7.81
C ARG A 275 1.77 19.98 7.44
N LEU A 276 2.04 19.81 6.16
CA LEU A 276 2.66 18.65 5.55
C LEU A 276 4.10 18.99 5.25
N ALA A 277 5.01 18.53 6.10
CA ALA A 277 6.44 18.60 5.85
C ALA A 277 6.86 17.39 5.04
N LEU A 278 7.48 17.63 3.89
CA LEU A 278 7.85 16.61 2.91
C LEU A 278 9.34 16.29 2.96
N THR A 279 9.68 15.01 2.77
CA THR A 279 11.05 14.53 2.56
C THR A 279 11.12 13.70 1.27
N GLN A 280 12.09 13.96 0.37
CA GLN A 280 12.28 13.10 -0.82
C GLN A 280 13.08 11.88 -0.48
N ASN A 281 12.60 10.74 -0.96
CA ASN A 281 13.37 9.53 -1.07
C ASN A 281 13.35 9.04 -2.52
N GLU A 282 14.53 8.88 -3.11
CA GLU A 282 14.70 8.26 -4.42
C GLU A 282 15.11 6.80 -4.25
N PHE A 283 14.37 5.90 -4.87
CA PHE A 283 14.66 4.48 -4.86
C PHE A 283 15.16 4.04 -6.23
N SER A 284 16.24 3.26 -6.25
CA SER A 284 16.80 2.65 -7.45
C SER A 284 17.09 1.18 -7.19
N PHE A 285 16.35 0.32 -7.86
CA PHE A 285 16.45 -1.12 -7.74
C PHE A 285 17.20 -1.75 -8.91
N LEU A 286 17.77 -2.93 -8.68
CA LEU A 286 18.45 -3.68 -9.72
C LEU A 286 17.44 -4.42 -10.62
N PRO A 287 17.61 -4.37 -11.95
CA PRO A 287 16.76 -5.09 -12.89
C PRO A 287 16.99 -6.60 -12.83
N SER A 288 16.20 -7.35 -13.62
CA SER A 288 16.38 -8.80 -13.82
C SER A 288 17.86 -9.16 -14.06
N PRO A 289 18.42 -10.18 -13.39
CA PRO A 289 17.78 -11.30 -12.67
C PRO A 289 17.47 -11.05 -11.19
N PHE A 290 17.71 -9.84 -10.66
CA PHE A 290 17.49 -9.55 -9.24
C PHE A 290 16.00 -9.36 -8.94
N ARG A 291 15.49 -10.09 -7.93
CA ARG A 291 14.10 -10.01 -7.46
C ARG A 291 13.91 -8.84 -6.51
N SER A 292 13.80 -7.65 -7.07
CA SER A 292 13.73 -6.39 -6.31
C SER A 292 12.40 -6.18 -5.57
N TYR A 293 11.32 -6.83 -6.00
CA TYR A 293 9.99 -6.74 -5.38
C TYR A 293 9.56 -8.08 -4.78
N GLY A 294 10.34 -8.61 -3.84
CA GLY A 294 10.08 -9.90 -3.19
C GLY A 294 10.27 -11.08 -4.14
N SER A 295 9.23 -11.44 -4.90
CA SER A 295 9.28 -12.48 -5.94
C SER A 295 9.34 -11.93 -7.37
N GLU A 296 9.03 -10.64 -7.56
CA GLU A 296 8.94 -10.00 -8.87
C GLU A 296 10.21 -9.21 -9.21
N ASN A 297 10.48 -9.10 -10.52
CA ASN A 297 11.57 -8.30 -11.07
C ASN A 297 11.05 -6.90 -11.41
N CYS A 298 11.95 -5.93 -11.46
CA CYS A 298 11.64 -4.58 -11.96
C CYS A 298 12.15 -4.40 -13.40
N VAL A 299 11.59 -3.40 -14.09
CA VAL A 299 12.00 -3.00 -15.45
C VAL A 299 12.48 -1.54 -15.41
N GLU A 300 13.58 -1.27 -16.11
CA GLU A 300 14.06 0.11 -16.27
C GLU A 300 13.18 0.84 -17.28
N THR A 301 12.58 1.95 -16.86
CA THR A 301 11.66 2.76 -17.67
C THR A 301 12.40 3.76 -18.56
N ASP A 302 13.59 4.20 -18.14
CA ASP A 302 14.35 5.28 -18.80
C ASP A 302 15.08 4.81 -20.06
N LYS A 303 15.30 3.49 -20.19
CA LYS A 303 15.95 2.87 -21.36
C LYS A 303 14.90 2.37 -22.34
N GLN A 304 14.46 3.25 -23.23
CA GLN A 304 13.97 2.94 -24.58
C GLN A 304 13.01 1.73 -24.68
N SER A 305 11.86 1.83 -24.01
CA SER A 305 10.79 0.84 -24.14
C SER A 305 9.62 1.42 -24.94
N ASP A 306 9.78 1.53 -26.25
CA ASP A 306 8.64 1.79 -27.15
C ASP A 306 7.47 0.85 -26.85
N THR A 307 7.77 -0.37 -26.40
CA THR A 307 6.81 -1.38 -25.94
C THR A 307 6.03 -0.98 -24.68
N LEU A 308 6.63 -0.28 -23.71
CA LEU A 308 5.90 0.20 -22.52
C LEU A 308 5.15 1.50 -22.81
N ARG A 309 5.68 2.36 -23.67
CA ARG A 309 4.98 3.57 -24.14
C ARG A 309 3.72 3.23 -24.94
N GLN A 310 3.74 2.16 -25.73
CA GLN A 310 2.56 1.62 -26.43
C GLN A 310 1.44 1.15 -25.48
N LYS A 311 1.76 0.80 -24.23
CA LYS A 311 0.74 0.48 -23.22
C LYS A 311 0.03 1.72 -22.69
N MET A 312 0.60 2.92 -22.91
CA MET A 312 -0.03 4.18 -22.55
C MET A 312 -0.82 4.74 -23.75
N PRO A 313 -2.06 5.20 -23.56
CA PRO A 313 -2.95 5.61 -24.65
C PRO A 313 -2.44 6.83 -25.44
N THR A 314 -1.58 7.65 -24.84
CA THR A 314 -1.07 8.91 -25.41
C THR A 314 0.43 8.89 -25.73
N GLY A 315 1.10 7.73 -25.63
CA GLY A 315 2.55 7.62 -25.87
C GLY A 315 3.42 8.38 -24.85
N GLU A 316 2.85 8.74 -23.71
CA GLU A 316 3.52 9.35 -22.55
C GLU A 316 4.57 8.42 -21.92
N SER A 317 5.34 8.94 -20.95
CA SER A 317 6.23 8.13 -20.12
C SER A 317 5.42 7.05 -19.39
N TYR A 318 6.04 5.87 -19.20
CA TYR A 318 5.41 4.78 -18.48
C TYR A 318 5.15 5.17 -17.02
N ASP A 319 3.88 5.12 -16.61
CA ASP A 319 3.43 5.31 -15.25
C ASP A 319 2.75 4.02 -14.77
N PHE A 320 3.30 3.44 -13.70
CA PHE A 320 2.83 2.20 -13.14
C PHE A 320 1.39 2.28 -12.63
N GLN A 321 1.03 3.36 -11.93
CA GLN A 321 -0.30 3.49 -11.35
C GLN A 321 -1.35 3.67 -12.45
N ARG A 322 -1.06 4.54 -13.43
CA ARG A 322 -1.92 4.75 -14.60
C ARG A 322 -2.07 3.49 -15.45
N CYS A 323 -1.01 2.72 -15.67
CA CYS A 323 -1.08 1.43 -16.36
C CYS A 323 -2.08 0.49 -15.69
N ARG A 324 -1.98 0.39 -14.35
CA ARG A 324 -2.85 -0.48 -13.56
C ARG A 324 -4.28 -0.02 -13.64
N ASP A 325 -4.56 1.26 -13.44
CA ASP A 325 -5.93 1.78 -13.48
C ASP A 325 -6.57 1.61 -14.88
N LEU A 326 -5.84 1.94 -15.95
CA LEU A 326 -6.30 1.71 -17.33
C LEU A 326 -6.57 0.23 -17.63
N CYS A 327 -5.70 -0.67 -17.15
CA CYS A 327 -5.88 -2.10 -17.34
C CYS A 327 -7.18 -2.59 -16.70
N VAL A 328 -7.43 -2.20 -15.44
CA VAL A 328 -8.63 -2.68 -14.75
C VAL A 328 -9.89 -2.04 -15.33
N VAL A 329 -9.86 -0.75 -15.72
CA VAL A 329 -10.98 -0.09 -16.44
C VAL A 329 -11.28 -0.82 -17.74
N LYS A 330 -10.25 -1.12 -18.55
CA LYS A 330 -10.41 -1.84 -19.83
C LYS A 330 -11.03 -3.22 -19.63
N GLN A 331 -10.56 -3.96 -18.63
CA GLN A 331 -11.06 -5.30 -18.36
C GLN A 331 -12.50 -5.28 -17.83
N ALA A 332 -12.82 -4.32 -16.96
CA ALA A 332 -14.18 -4.14 -16.47
C ALA A 332 -15.13 -3.72 -17.59
N SER A 333 -14.68 -2.84 -18.49
CA SER A 333 -15.45 -2.41 -19.66
C SER A 333 -15.78 -3.55 -20.62
N GLN A 334 -14.84 -4.49 -20.82
CA GLN A 334 -15.08 -5.69 -21.65
C GLN A 334 -16.15 -6.62 -21.07
N ILE A 335 -16.30 -6.67 -19.74
CA ILE A 335 -17.26 -7.55 -19.07
C ILE A 335 -18.63 -6.89 -18.96
N CYS A 336 -18.66 -5.62 -18.56
CA CYS A 336 -19.89 -4.91 -18.25
C CYS A 336 -20.48 -4.16 -19.45
N GLY A 337 -19.71 -3.95 -20.54
CA GLY A 337 -20.17 -3.19 -21.71
C GLY A 337 -20.30 -1.69 -21.46
N CYS A 338 -19.78 -1.17 -20.35
CA CYS A 338 -19.82 0.23 -19.96
C CYS A 338 -18.41 0.77 -19.62
N TYR A 339 -18.22 2.08 -19.66
CA TYR A 339 -17.01 2.72 -19.15
C TYR A 339 -17.20 3.00 -17.66
N ILE A 340 -16.39 2.38 -16.80
CA ILE A 340 -16.55 2.48 -15.35
C ILE A 340 -15.60 3.54 -14.80
N THR A 341 -16.16 4.61 -14.24
CA THR A 341 -15.45 5.61 -13.44
C THR A 341 -15.61 5.26 -11.96
N GLY A 342 -14.71 4.43 -11.42
CA GLY A 342 -14.79 3.97 -10.02
C GLY A 342 -14.75 2.45 -9.84
N LEU A 343 -13.62 1.91 -9.39
CA LEU A 343 -13.30 0.48 -9.39
C LEU A 343 -13.30 -0.22 -8.03
N ASP A 344 -13.74 0.44 -6.96
CA ASP A 344 -13.65 -0.19 -5.63
C ASP A 344 -14.64 -1.35 -5.39
N ASN A 345 -15.82 -1.36 -6.03
CA ASN A 345 -16.83 -2.40 -5.78
C ASN A 345 -16.71 -3.64 -6.67
N LEU A 346 -16.16 -3.55 -7.88
CA LEU A 346 -15.91 -4.73 -8.73
C LEU A 346 -14.77 -5.62 -8.21
N ARG A 347 -13.81 -5.04 -7.48
CA ARG A 347 -12.56 -5.74 -7.14
C ARG A 347 -12.67 -6.78 -6.04
N ARG A 348 -13.72 -6.75 -5.21
CA ARG A 348 -13.90 -7.77 -4.15
C ARG A 348 -14.24 -9.15 -4.72
N GLY A 349 -14.65 -9.24 -5.98
CA GLY A 349 -14.76 -10.48 -6.75
C GLY A 349 -13.80 -10.59 -7.95
N PHE A 350 -13.20 -9.47 -8.38
CA PHE A 350 -12.45 -9.38 -9.64
C PHE A 350 -10.93 -9.19 -9.43
N GLN A 351 -10.17 -10.27 -9.53
CA GLN A 351 -8.70 -10.22 -9.59
C GLN A 351 -8.24 -9.99 -11.03
N ALA A 352 -8.24 -8.73 -11.46
CA ALA A 352 -7.66 -8.33 -12.73
C ALA A 352 -6.15 -8.63 -12.77
N LYS A 353 -5.74 -9.55 -13.65
CA LYS A 353 -4.31 -9.84 -13.92
C LYS A 353 -3.79 -8.83 -14.93
N CYS A 354 -3.20 -7.75 -14.44
CA CYS A 354 -2.64 -6.68 -15.27
C CYS A 354 -1.17 -6.89 -15.57
N ASP A 355 -0.81 -6.84 -16.85
CA ASP A 355 0.59 -6.87 -17.32
C ASP A 355 1.23 -5.47 -17.24
N CYS A 356 1.42 -4.98 -16.02
CA CYS A 356 2.05 -3.71 -15.71
C CYS A 356 3.33 -3.97 -14.89
N PRO A 357 4.52 -4.04 -15.52
CA PRO A 357 5.76 -4.28 -14.81
C PRO A 357 6.11 -3.09 -13.91
N ARG A 358 6.68 -3.35 -12.73
CA ARG A 358 7.07 -2.31 -11.79
C ARG A 358 8.36 -1.61 -12.24
N PRO A 359 8.47 -0.28 -12.08
CA PRO A 359 9.68 0.45 -12.42
C PRO A 359 10.80 0.13 -11.42
N CYS A 360 12.05 0.15 -11.90
CA CYS A 360 13.23 0.02 -11.04
C CYS A 360 13.58 1.33 -10.31
N SER A 361 13.31 2.49 -10.93
CA SER A 361 13.52 3.82 -10.35
C SER A 361 12.18 4.47 -10.06
N PHE A 362 12.01 5.02 -8.86
CA PHE A 362 10.84 5.84 -8.50
C PHE A 362 11.16 6.79 -7.36
N VAL A 363 10.33 7.83 -7.23
CA VAL A 363 10.47 8.86 -6.20
C VAL A 363 9.31 8.75 -5.23
N ARG A 364 9.60 8.71 -3.93
CA ARG A 364 8.60 8.68 -2.87
C ARG A 364 8.77 9.90 -1.97
N TYR A 365 7.64 10.49 -1.60
CA TYR A 365 7.60 11.56 -0.60
C TYR A 365 7.09 11.00 0.71
N ASP A 366 7.91 11.09 1.75
CA ASP A 366 7.45 10.84 3.10
C ASP A 366 6.87 12.14 3.67
N ILE A 367 5.69 12.02 4.29
CA ILE A 367 4.89 13.15 4.75
C ILE A 367 4.82 13.13 6.27
N LEU A 368 5.32 14.17 6.92
CA LEU A 368 5.11 14.44 8.33
C LEU A 368 3.96 15.44 8.50
N VAL A 369 2.88 14.97 9.14
CA VAL A 369 1.66 15.76 9.35
C VAL A 369 1.71 16.41 10.72
N SER A 370 1.52 17.73 10.77
CA SER A 370 1.27 18.45 12.03
C SER A 370 0.05 19.35 11.88
N GLY A 371 -0.80 19.37 12.90
CA GLY A 371 -2.04 20.14 12.90
C GLY A 371 -2.12 21.10 14.08
N SER A 372 -2.78 22.23 13.89
CA SER A 372 -3.19 23.13 14.97
C SER A 372 -4.60 23.61 14.72
N GLN A 373 -5.34 23.97 15.77
CA GLN A 373 -6.69 24.49 15.62
C GLN A 373 -6.70 25.80 14.81
N MET A 374 -7.66 25.93 13.90
CA MET A 374 -7.91 27.15 13.14
C MET A 374 -9.42 27.45 13.12
N PRO A 375 -9.83 28.72 13.25
CA PRO A 375 -9.02 29.90 13.56
C PRO A 375 -8.57 29.95 15.03
N SER A 376 -7.56 30.77 15.30
CA SER A 376 -7.16 31.12 16.67
C SER A 376 -8.28 31.90 17.38
N ALA A 377 -8.27 31.91 18.71
CA ALA A 377 -9.28 32.66 19.50
C ALA A 377 -9.34 34.15 19.14
N VAL A 378 -8.21 34.75 18.74
CA VAL A 378 -8.12 36.17 18.36
C VAL A 378 -8.60 36.41 16.93
N SER A 379 -8.29 35.50 16.00
CA SER A 379 -8.66 35.66 14.58
C SER A 379 -10.11 35.25 14.29
N LEU A 380 -10.72 34.45 15.17
CA LEU A 380 -12.10 34.00 15.03
C LEU A 380 -13.14 35.14 14.89
N PRO A 381 -13.21 36.15 15.80
CA PRO A 381 -14.19 37.23 15.68
C PRO A 381 -13.99 38.06 14.41
N VAL A 382 -12.74 38.19 13.96
CA VAL A 382 -12.41 38.86 12.69
C VAL A 382 -12.95 38.06 11.52
N ALA A 383 -12.66 36.75 11.46
CA ALA A 383 -13.16 35.87 10.41
C ALA A 383 -14.70 35.85 10.35
N MET A 384 -15.37 35.79 11.50
CA MET A 384 -16.84 35.85 11.58
C MET A 384 -17.39 37.16 11.01
N LYS A 385 -16.77 38.30 11.32
CA LYS A 385 -17.20 39.61 10.82
C LYS A 385 -17.00 39.74 9.31
N TYR A 386 -15.87 39.25 8.77
CA TYR A 386 -15.57 39.35 7.34
C TYR A 386 -16.42 38.38 6.49
N LEU A 387 -16.63 37.17 6.99
CA LEU A 387 -17.39 36.15 6.26
C LEU A 387 -18.90 36.23 6.50
N ASN A 388 -19.33 36.96 7.55
CA ASN A 388 -20.72 37.04 8.00
C ASN A 388 -21.33 35.66 8.33
N ILE A 389 -20.54 34.79 8.98
CA ILE A 389 -20.87 33.40 9.31
C ILE A 389 -20.66 33.13 10.81
N THR A 390 -21.36 32.13 11.37
CA THR A 390 -21.22 31.69 12.76
C THR A 390 -19.88 31.00 13.05
N GLN A 391 -19.45 30.96 14.31
CA GLN A 391 -18.20 30.31 14.73
C GLN A 391 -18.15 28.82 14.35
N GLU A 392 -19.26 28.12 14.51
CA GLU A 392 -19.38 26.68 14.22
C GLU A 392 -19.14 26.41 12.74
N ARG A 393 -19.86 27.11 11.87
CA ARG A 393 -19.70 27.00 10.41
C ARG A 393 -18.31 27.39 9.94
N VAL A 394 -17.61 28.33 10.61
CA VAL A 394 -16.21 28.64 10.26
C VAL A 394 -15.30 27.43 10.53
N ARG A 395 -15.51 26.71 11.63
CA ARG A 395 -14.69 25.54 11.99
C ARG A 395 -15.07 24.28 11.20
N GLU A 396 -16.31 24.16 10.77
CA GLU A 396 -16.79 23.03 9.97
C GLU A 396 -16.41 23.18 8.49
N ASN A 397 -16.34 24.41 7.98
CA ASN A 397 -16.10 24.63 6.56
C ASN A 397 -14.65 25.00 6.20
N PHE A 398 -13.91 25.71 7.05
CA PHE A 398 -12.61 26.27 6.64
C PHE A 398 -11.43 25.47 7.17
N LEU A 399 -10.41 25.28 6.33
CA LEU A 399 -9.12 24.71 6.73
C LEU A 399 -7.95 25.40 6.04
N GLU A 400 -6.79 25.38 6.68
CA GLU A 400 -5.55 25.88 6.08
C GLU A 400 -4.63 24.70 5.85
N LEU A 401 -4.18 24.53 4.61
CA LEU A 401 -3.25 23.49 4.20
C LEU A 401 -1.92 24.13 3.81
N ARG A 402 -0.83 23.68 4.44
CA ARG A 402 0.53 24.09 4.10
C ARG A 402 1.37 22.88 3.72
N ILE A 403 2.02 22.92 2.57
CA ILE A 403 2.84 21.84 2.05
C ILE A 403 4.20 22.40 1.68
N PHE A 404 5.25 21.88 2.29
CA PHE A 404 6.61 22.39 2.11
C PHE A 404 7.65 21.29 2.31
N PHE A 405 8.87 21.50 1.82
CA PHE A 405 9.99 20.61 2.12
C PHE A 405 10.62 20.96 3.46
N GLU A 406 10.83 19.94 4.29
CA GLU A 406 11.50 20.09 5.58
C GLU A 406 12.97 20.46 5.40
N THR A 407 13.63 19.84 4.42
CA THR A 407 15.05 20.01 4.11
C THR A 407 15.30 19.93 2.61
N ASP A 408 16.40 20.52 2.15
CA ASP A 408 16.89 20.40 0.75
C ASP A 408 17.59 19.07 0.47
N LEU A 409 17.67 18.19 1.48
CA LEU A 409 18.30 16.90 1.37
C LEU A 409 17.39 15.91 0.65
N VAL A 410 17.96 15.25 -0.37
CA VAL A 410 17.39 14.11 -1.05
C VAL A 410 18.11 12.85 -0.59
N ARG A 411 17.35 11.88 -0.09
CA ARG A 411 17.88 10.57 0.28
C ARG A 411 17.72 9.62 -0.89
N ARG A 412 18.83 9.13 -1.44
CA ARG A 412 18.82 8.10 -2.47
C ARG A 412 19.22 6.75 -1.90
N GLU A 413 18.34 5.77 -2.08
CA GLU A 413 18.54 4.37 -1.73
C GLU A 413 18.67 3.56 -3.01
N SER A 414 19.88 3.04 -3.26
CA SER A 414 20.17 2.24 -4.44
C SER A 414 20.60 0.84 -4.04
N HIS A 415 20.00 -0.17 -4.66
CA HIS A 415 20.45 -1.55 -4.53
C HIS A 415 21.75 -1.74 -5.30
N VAL A 416 22.73 -2.33 -4.63
CA VAL A 416 24.01 -2.74 -5.23
C VAL A 416 24.13 -4.25 -5.11
N ALA A 417 24.67 -4.91 -6.13
CA ALA A 417 24.83 -6.34 -6.12
C ALA A 417 25.84 -6.73 -5.03
N GLN A 418 25.44 -7.59 -4.09
CA GLN A 418 26.29 -8.00 -2.97
C GLN A 418 27.54 -8.75 -3.45
N TYR A 419 27.40 -9.58 -4.48
CA TYR A 419 28.51 -10.27 -5.13
C TYR A 419 28.52 -9.94 -6.63
N THR A 420 29.60 -9.32 -7.09
CA THR A 420 29.91 -9.23 -8.51
C THR A 420 30.67 -10.49 -8.95
N VAL A 421 30.69 -10.78 -10.26
CA VAL A 421 31.48 -11.91 -10.81
C VAL A 421 32.96 -11.76 -10.43
N GLN A 422 33.47 -10.54 -10.37
CA GLN A 422 34.85 -10.25 -9.95
C GLN A 422 35.06 -10.60 -8.47
N SER A 423 34.15 -10.19 -7.59
CA SER A 423 34.23 -10.51 -6.15
C SER A 423 34.09 -12.01 -5.89
N TYR A 424 33.23 -12.69 -6.66
CA TYR A 424 33.05 -14.14 -6.58
C TYR A 424 34.34 -14.89 -6.98
N LEU A 425 34.91 -14.55 -8.14
CA LEU A 425 36.16 -15.15 -8.62
C LEU A 425 37.34 -14.84 -7.68
N SER A 426 37.39 -13.61 -7.15
CA SER A 426 38.39 -13.21 -6.16
C SER A 426 38.27 -14.01 -4.87
N SER A 427 37.06 -14.27 -4.38
CA SER A 427 36.81 -15.06 -3.16
C SER A 427 37.17 -16.53 -3.38
N LEU A 428 36.77 -17.11 -4.52
CA LEU A 428 37.12 -18.49 -4.88
C LEU A 428 38.64 -18.65 -5.01
N GLY A 429 39.30 -17.76 -5.75
CA GLY A 429 40.75 -17.75 -5.92
C GLY A 429 41.49 -17.55 -4.59
N GLY A 430 40.98 -16.68 -3.71
CA GLY A 430 41.53 -16.47 -2.37
C GLY A 430 41.45 -17.71 -1.49
N GLN A 431 40.29 -18.40 -1.49
CA GLN A 431 40.12 -19.63 -0.73
C GLN A 431 41.00 -20.77 -1.26
N MET A 432 41.08 -20.93 -2.58
CA MET A 432 41.95 -21.93 -3.21
C MET A 432 43.44 -21.64 -2.96
N GLY A 433 43.83 -20.37 -3.05
CA GLY A 433 45.21 -19.93 -2.82
C GLY A 433 45.66 -20.14 -1.37
N ILE A 434 44.82 -19.85 -0.38
CA ILE A 434 45.17 -20.04 1.04
C ILE A 434 45.12 -21.52 1.45
N CYS A 435 44.08 -22.27 1.04
CA CYS A 435 43.89 -23.64 1.53
C CYS A 435 44.77 -24.66 0.82
N MET A 436 45.03 -24.48 -0.48
CA MET A 436 45.75 -25.44 -1.31
C MET A 436 47.08 -24.90 -1.85
N GLY A 437 47.35 -23.60 -1.73
CA GLY A 437 48.47 -22.96 -2.44
C GLY A 437 48.31 -23.00 -3.97
N ALA A 438 47.10 -23.31 -4.46
CA ALA A 438 46.83 -23.56 -5.86
C ALA A 438 46.33 -22.29 -6.57
N SER A 439 46.78 -22.10 -7.80
CA SER A 439 46.34 -21.02 -8.68
C SER A 439 45.67 -21.56 -9.93
N LEU A 440 45.09 -20.67 -10.74
CA LEU A 440 44.59 -21.04 -12.08
C LEU A 440 45.70 -21.66 -12.95
N ILE A 441 46.94 -21.19 -12.79
CA ILE A 441 48.11 -21.71 -13.50
C ILE A 441 48.38 -23.16 -13.06
N SER A 442 48.34 -23.42 -11.75
CA SER A 442 48.54 -24.76 -11.18
C SER A 442 47.49 -25.77 -11.68
N LEU A 443 46.25 -25.33 -11.92
CA LEU A 443 45.21 -26.16 -12.53
C LEU A 443 45.50 -26.51 -13.99
N VAL A 444 46.02 -25.55 -14.76
CA VAL A 444 46.42 -25.78 -16.16
C VAL A 444 47.58 -26.76 -16.22
N GLU A 445 48.58 -26.62 -15.34
CA GLU A 445 49.71 -27.57 -15.24
C GLU A 445 49.24 -28.99 -14.90
N LEU A 446 48.29 -29.13 -13.97
CA LEU A 446 47.70 -30.43 -13.65
C LEU A 446 46.97 -31.05 -14.85
N LEU A 447 46.20 -30.23 -15.59
CA LEU A 447 45.51 -30.65 -16.80
C LEU A 447 46.48 -31.11 -17.88
N GLU A 448 47.57 -30.37 -18.07
CA GLU A 448 48.65 -30.72 -19.00
C GLU A 448 49.29 -32.06 -18.61
N ALA A 449 49.63 -32.25 -17.34
CA ALA A 449 50.20 -33.50 -16.84
C ALA A 449 49.24 -34.70 -17.02
N ILE A 450 47.95 -34.52 -16.76
CA ILE A 450 46.93 -35.56 -16.97
C ILE A 450 46.80 -35.92 -18.46
N LEU A 451 46.80 -34.93 -19.34
CA LEU A 451 46.72 -35.15 -20.79
C LEU A 451 47.97 -35.88 -21.32
N TYR A 452 49.17 -35.47 -20.91
CA TYR A 452 50.41 -36.14 -21.30
C TYR A 452 50.48 -37.57 -20.80
N THR A 453 50.16 -37.81 -19.53
CA THR A 453 50.15 -39.17 -18.96
C THR A 453 49.09 -40.04 -19.62
N GLY A 454 47.89 -39.51 -19.87
CA GLY A 454 46.83 -40.19 -20.61
C GLY A 454 47.25 -40.57 -22.04
N LEU A 455 47.90 -39.66 -22.78
CA LEU A 455 48.44 -39.94 -24.11
C LEU A 455 49.52 -41.04 -24.08
N VAL A 456 50.42 -41.01 -23.09
CA VAL A 456 51.45 -42.05 -22.93
C VAL A 456 50.82 -43.41 -22.59
N LEU A 457 49.85 -43.44 -21.69
CA LEU A 457 49.14 -44.67 -21.33
C LEU A 457 48.34 -45.24 -22.51
N ALA A 458 47.65 -44.39 -23.28
CA ALA A 458 46.95 -44.78 -24.50
C ALA A 458 47.91 -45.35 -25.55
N ARG A 459 49.08 -44.72 -25.75
CA ARG A 459 50.13 -45.24 -26.65
C ARG A 459 50.66 -46.60 -26.17
N ARG A 460 50.90 -46.78 -24.87
CA ARG A 460 51.34 -48.06 -24.30
C ARG A 460 50.27 -49.15 -24.42
N ALA A 461 49.00 -48.81 -24.21
CA ALA A 461 47.87 -49.73 -24.39
C ALA A 461 47.71 -50.16 -25.86
N LEU A 462 47.80 -49.21 -26.80
CA LEU A 462 47.76 -49.49 -28.24
C LEU A 462 48.94 -50.35 -28.69
N ALA A 463 50.15 -50.13 -28.16
CA ALA A 463 51.31 -50.97 -28.45
C ALA A 463 51.14 -52.42 -27.91
N LYS A 464 50.58 -52.57 -26.71
CA LYS A 464 50.24 -53.89 -26.14
C LYS A 464 49.11 -54.60 -26.93
N LEU A 465 48.10 -53.87 -27.39
CA LEU A 465 47.04 -54.40 -28.24
C LEU A 465 47.56 -54.85 -29.61
N ARG A 466 48.46 -54.07 -30.23
CA ARG A 466 49.12 -54.47 -31.49
C ARG A 466 49.98 -55.72 -31.33
N THR A 467 50.73 -55.85 -30.25
CA THR A 467 51.53 -57.05 -29.97
C THR A 467 50.66 -58.28 -29.67
N LEU A 468 49.55 -58.12 -28.95
CA LEU A 468 48.56 -59.18 -28.76
C LEU A 468 47.86 -59.59 -30.07
N ALA A 469 47.52 -58.64 -30.93
CA ALA A 469 46.94 -58.92 -32.25
C ALA A 469 47.92 -59.69 -33.16
N LEU A 470 49.21 -59.35 -33.14
CA LEU A 470 50.25 -60.09 -33.87
C LEU A 470 50.47 -61.49 -33.31
N LEU A 471 50.44 -61.68 -31.99
CA LEU A 471 50.51 -63.00 -31.36
C LEU A 471 49.29 -63.88 -31.68
N HIS A 472 48.11 -63.30 -31.85
CA HIS A 472 46.92 -64.03 -32.26
C HIS A 472 46.98 -64.46 -33.74
N GLN A 473 47.61 -63.66 -34.62
CA GLN A 473 47.85 -64.04 -36.01
C GLN A 473 48.97 -65.08 -36.18
N ALA A 474 49.93 -65.15 -35.26
CA ALA A 474 50.98 -66.16 -35.29
C ALA A 474 50.54 -67.54 -34.73
N LYS A 475 49.33 -67.63 -34.16
CA LYS A 475 48.76 -68.85 -33.56
C LYS A 475 47.65 -69.49 -34.40
N SER A 476 47.21 -68.82 -35.48
CA SER A 476 46.39 -69.39 -36.56
C SER A 476 47.28 -69.79 -37.73
#